data_AF-A0A847DDG7-F1
#
_entry.id   AF-A0A847DDG7-F1
#
_cell.length_a   1.000
_cell.length_b   1.000
_cell.length_c   1.000
_cell.angle_alpha   90.00
_cell.angle_beta   90.00
_cell.angle_gamma   90.00
#
_symmetry.space_group_name_H-M   'P 1'
#
loop_
_entity.id
_entity.type
_entity.pdbx_description
1 polymer ?
#
loop_
_entity_poly.entity_id
_entity_poly.type
_entity_poly.pdbx_seq_one_letter_code
_entity_poly.pdbx_strand_id
1 'polypeptide(L)'
;MSTVFLFFKVVPFSASNLSSVQWLHSKRIYYWGDIDTHGFAILNQLRGILPDVRSFLMDIETLLSHGELWGFEAHHKKANLARLTPEETELYDQLQNNHWGENIRLEQERVEFKFLTDVLQEL
;
A
#
# COMPACT_ATOMS: atom_id res chain seq x y z
N MET A 1 19.35 11.19 7.17
CA MET A 1 18.86 10.71 5.86
C MET A 1 17.43 11.23 5.72
N SER A 2 17.05 11.89 4.63
CA SER A 2 15.67 12.42 4.49
C SER A 2 14.71 11.29 4.13
N THR A 3 13.53 11.28 4.76
CA THR A 3 12.44 10.34 4.48
C THR A 3 11.46 10.96 3.49
N VAL A 4 10.94 10.17 2.55
CA VAL A 4 9.92 10.57 1.58
C VAL A 4 8.73 9.62 1.69
N PHE A 5 7.53 10.17 1.80
CA PHE A 5 6.29 9.41 1.68
C PHE A 5 5.68 9.64 0.30
N LEU A 6 5.36 8.55 -0.39
CA LEU A 6 4.67 8.56 -1.67
C LEU A 6 3.23 8.10 -1.46
N PHE A 7 2.30 8.86 -2.06
CA PHE A 7 0.87 8.62 -2.02
C PHE A 7 0.33 8.66 -3.45
N PHE A 8 -0.43 7.64 -3.84
CA PHE A 8 -1.08 7.59 -5.14
C PHE A 8 -2.56 7.27 -4.94
N LYS A 9 -3.46 8.15 -5.39
CA LYS A 9 -4.84 7.75 -5.68
C LYS A 9 -4.87 6.98 -6.99
N VAL A 10 -5.78 6.01 -7.11
CA VAL A 10 -5.98 5.15 -8.30
C VAL A 10 -6.22 6.02 -9.54
N VAL A 11 -5.13 6.41 -10.18
CA VAL A 11 -5.00 7.10 -11.46
C VAL A 11 -3.92 6.28 -12.18
N PRO A 12 -3.98 6.07 -13.51
CA PRO A 12 -2.97 5.27 -14.21
C PRO A 12 -1.56 5.74 -13.86
N PHE A 13 -0.91 4.96 -13.00
CA PHE A 13 0.42 5.23 -12.50
C PHE A 13 1.40 4.94 -13.64
N SER A 14 1.98 6.01 -14.20
CA SER A 14 3.07 5.88 -15.14
C SER A 14 4.38 5.79 -14.36
N ALA A 15 4.76 4.54 -14.08
CA ALA A 15 5.99 4.15 -13.41
C ALA A 15 7.24 4.83 -14.06
N SER A 16 7.19 5.13 -15.36
CA SER A 16 8.29 5.74 -16.11
C SER A 16 8.67 7.15 -15.66
N ASN A 17 7.81 7.89 -14.96
CA ASN A 17 8.17 9.24 -14.50
C ASN A 17 9.08 9.21 -13.26
N LEU A 18 8.93 8.21 -12.38
CA LEU A 18 9.69 8.15 -11.12
C LEU A 18 11.12 7.64 -11.29
N SER A 19 11.37 6.78 -12.28
CA SER A 19 12.74 6.32 -12.59
C SER A 19 13.66 7.46 -13.05
N SER A 20 13.09 8.56 -13.55
CA SER A 20 13.86 9.74 -13.94
C SER A 20 14.30 10.61 -12.75
N VAL A 21 13.70 10.42 -11.57
CA VAL A 21 13.92 11.25 -10.38
C VAL A 21 15.07 10.70 -9.53
N GLN A 22 16.30 10.91 -10.01
CA GLN A 22 17.56 10.39 -9.45
C GLN A 22 17.71 10.58 -7.92
N TRP A 23 17.26 11.71 -7.37
CA TRP A 23 17.46 12.01 -5.95
C TRP A 23 16.68 11.07 -5.02
N LEU A 24 15.59 10.44 -5.49
CA LEU A 24 14.78 9.51 -4.70
C LEU A 24 15.55 8.23 -4.34
N HIS A 25 16.42 7.75 -5.23
CA HIS A 25 17.19 6.51 -5.02
C HIS A 25 18.12 6.55 -3.79
N SER A 26 18.40 7.74 -3.25
CA SER A 26 19.23 7.93 -2.06
C SER A 26 18.44 8.12 -0.75
N LYS A 27 17.09 8.06 -0.83
CA LYS A 27 16.20 8.36 0.29
C LYS A 27 15.56 7.11 0.86
N ARG A 28 15.14 7.20 2.13
CA ARG A 28 14.21 6.23 2.71
C ARG A 28 12.83 6.54 2.17
N ILE A 29 12.22 5.59 1.46
CA ILE A 29 10.92 5.80 0.81
C ILE A 29 9.88 4.90 1.45
N TYR A 30 8.80 5.52 1.91
CA TYR A 30 7.58 4.85 2.30
C TYR A 30 6.51 5.06 1.25
N TYR A 31 5.77 4.01 0.91
CA TYR A 31 4.57 4.08 0.12
C TYR A 31 3.37 3.79 1.02
N TRP A 32 2.39 4.70 1.01
CA TRP A 32 1.12 4.51 1.68
C TRP A 32 0.01 4.62 0.64
N GLY A 33 -0.68 3.52 0.41
CA GLY A 33 -1.84 3.44 -0.47
C GLY A 33 -2.99 2.70 0.21
N ASP A 34 -4.08 2.50 -0.53
CA ASP A 34 -5.24 1.74 -0.07
C ASP A 34 -4.84 0.27 0.24
N ILE A 35 -5.43 -0.30 1.29
CA ILE A 35 -5.36 -1.74 1.55
C ILE A 35 -6.44 -2.41 0.71
N ASP A 36 -6.09 -2.64 -0.56
CA ASP A 36 -6.88 -3.33 -1.57
C ASP A 36 -5.97 -3.97 -2.64
N THR A 37 -6.56 -4.69 -3.59
CA THR A 37 -5.74 -5.42 -4.57
C THR A 37 -5.03 -4.50 -5.57
N HIS A 38 -5.51 -3.27 -5.80
CA HIS A 38 -4.82 -2.27 -6.63
C HIS A 38 -3.67 -1.59 -5.90
N GLY A 39 -3.84 -1.28 -4.61
CA GLY A 39 -2.82 -0.68 -3.76
C GLY A 39 -1.56 -1.55 -3.70
N PHE A 40 -1.73 -2.85 -3.51
CA PHE A 40 -0.61 -3.81 -3.58
C PHE A 40 -0.01 -3.94 -4.98
N ALA A 41 -0.83 -3.85 -6.03
CA ALA A 41 -0.29 -3.86 -7.40
C ALA A 41 0.58 -2.63 -7.69
N ILE A 42 0.22 -1.45 -7.16
CA ILE A 42 1.03 -0.23 -7.25
C ILE A 42 2.32 -0.41 -6.47
N LEU A 43 2.28 -0.93 -5.23
CA LEU A 43 3.48 -1.22 -4.44
C LEU A 43 4.46 -2.14 -5.20
N ASN A 44 3.94 -3.22 -5.78
CA ASN A 44 4.74 -4.15 -6.58
C ASN A 44 5.36 -3.49 -7.82
N GLN A 45 4.68 -2.54 -8.46
CA GLN A 45 5.22 -1.75 -9.56
C GLN A 45 6.29 -0.76 -9.08
N LEU A 46 6.05 -0.07 -7.96
CA LEU A 46 6.99 0.86 -7.34
C LEU A 46 8.30 0.16 -6.98
N ARG A 47 8.25 -1.03 -6.38
CA ARG A 47 9.44 -1.84 -6.08
C ARG A 47 10.17 -2.35 -7.33
N GLY A 48 9.54 -2.30 -8.50
CA GLY A 48 10.24 -2.52 -9.77
C GLY A 48 11.19 -1.39 -10.15
N ILE A 49 11.01 -0.18 -9.61
CA ILE A 49 11.81 1.02 -9.91
C ILE A 49 12.67 1.43 -8.71
N LEU A 50 12.08 1.35 -7.52
CA LEU A 50 12.66 1.74 -6.24
C LEU A 50 12.58 0.50 -5.31
N PRO A 51 13.54 -0.44 -5.41
CA PRO A 51 13.46 -1.73 -4.73
C PRO A 51 13.33 -1.63 -3.20
N ASP A 52 13.88 -0.59 -2.60
CA ASP A 52 13.91 -0.38 -1.15
C ASP A 52 12.65 0.31 -0.57
N VAL A 53 11.61 0.52 -1.39
CA VAL A 53 10.33 1.09 -0.92
C VAL A 53 9.68 0.18 0.11
N ARG A 54 9.36 0.75 1.27
CA ARG A 54 8.59 0.09 2.32
C ARG A 54 7.13 0.50 2.24
N SER A 55 6.22 -0.43 2.42
CA SER A 55 4.82 -0.10 2.69
C SER A 55 4.70 0.60 4.05
N PHE A 56 3.70 1.45 4.20
CA PHE A 56 3.38 2.14 5.45
C PHE A 56 1.88 2.04 5.68
N LEU A 57 1.46 1.52 6.84
CA LEU A 57 0.04 1.32 7.19
C LEU A 57 -0.71 0.48 6.14
N MET A 58 -0.03 -0.52 5.57
CA MET A 58 -0.61 -1.47 4.61
C MET A 58 -0.43 -2.90 5.11
N ASP A 59 -0.68 -3.11 6.40
CA ASP A 59 -0.58 -4.37 7.10
C ASP A 59 -1.94 -4.83 7.64
N ILE A 60 -1.99 -6.10 8.07
CA ILE A 60 -3.21 -6.73 8.56
C ILE A 60 -3.73 -6.07 9.83
N GLU A 61 -2.84 -5.58 10.70
CA GLU A 61 -3.22 -4.90 11.94
C GLU A 61 -3.96 -3.60 11.62
N THR A 62 -3.44 -2.81 10.68
CA THR A 62 -4.09 -1.60 10.19
C THR A 62 -5.46 -1.92 9.57
N LEU A 63 -5.54 -2.96 8.74
CA LEU A 63 -6.81 -3.37 8.12
C LEU A 63 -7.87 -3.73 9.16
N LEU A 64 -7.54 -4.62 10.09
CA LEU A 64 -8.48 -5.15 11.08
C LEU A 64 -8.88 -4.10 12.13
N SER A 65 -7.98 -3.18 12.48
CA SER A 65 -8.28 -2.08 13.41
C SER A 65 -9.31 -1.09 12.88
N HIS A 66 -9.53 -1.06 11.55
CA HIS A 66 -10.47 -0.14 10.89
C HIS A 66 -11.62 -0.88 10.18
N GLY A 67 -12.03 -2.04 10.71
CA GLY A 67 -13.10 -2.88 10.17
C GLY A 67 -14.39 -2.14 9.84
N GLU A 68 -14.81 -1.22 10.70
CA GLU A 68 -16.04 -0.42 10.53
C GLU A 68 -15.95 0.60 9.38
N LEU A 69 -14.73 0.91 8.91
CA LEU A 69 -14.46 1.90 7.88
C LEU A 69 -14.19 1.27 6.51
N TRP A 70 -14.25 -0.06 6.40
CA TRP A 70 -14.07 -0.75 5.14
C TRP A 70 -15.08 -0.27 4.09
N GLY A 71 -14.56 0.03 2.91
CA GLY A 71 -15.32 0.24 1.70
C GLY A 71 -15.38 -1.02 0.84
N PHE A 72 -15.78 -0.81 -0.41
CA PHE A 72 -15.94 -1.88 -1.40
C PHE A 72 -15.05 -1.61 -2.62
N GLU A 73 -14.27 -2.61 -3.03
CA GLU A 73 -13.47 -2.64 -4.23
C GLU A 73 -14.28 -3.24 -5.39
N ALA A 74 -14.75 -2.42 -6.33
CA ALA A 74 -15.62 -2.90 -7.41
C ALA A 74 -14.96 -3.94 -8.33
N HIS A 75 -13.64 -3.88 -8.48
CA HIS A 75 -12.90 -4.72 -9.42
C HIS A 75 -11.60 -5.20 -8.81
N HIS A 76 -11.57 -6.42 -8.28
CA HIS A 76 -10.33 -7.05 -7.88
C HIS A 76 -9.34 -7.16 -9.03
N LYS A 77 -8.10 -6.80 -8.73
CA LYS A 77 -6.93 -7.09 -9.54
C LYS A 77 -6.38 -8.44 -9.14
N LYS A 78 -6.47 -9.40 -10.07
CA LYS A 78 -5.80 -10.69 -9.96
C LYS A 78 -4.48 -10.64 -10.73
N ALA A 79 -3.39 -10.47 -10.00
CA ALA A 79 -2.04 -10.49 -10.54
C ALA A 79 -1.09 -11.25 -9.62
N ASN A 80 -0.06 -11.88 -10.19
CA ASN A 80 1.06 -12.38 -9.42
C ASN A 80 1.99 -11.22 -9.07
N LEU A 81 2.06 -10.86 -7.79
CA LEU A 81 2.80 -9.70 -7.28
C LEU A 81 4.13 -10.14 -6.65
N ALA A 82 5.09 -10.53 -7.48
CA ALA A 82 6.34 -11.16 -7.06
C ALA A 82 7.30 -10.28 -6.21
N ARG A 83 7.02 -9.00 -6.01
CA ARG A 83 7.85 -8.07 -5.22
C ARG A 83 7.23 -7.68 -3.87
N LEU A 84 6.16 -8.34 -3.47
CA LEU A 84 5.60 -8.19 -2.12
C LEU A 84 6.44 -8.96 -1.09
N THR A 85 6.39 -8.53 0.16
CA THR A 85 6.92 -9.34 1.27
C THR A 85 5.98 -10.52 1.53
N PRO A 86 6.40 -11.54 2.30
CA PRO A 86 5.51 -12.64 2.69
C PRO A 86 4.22 -12.17 3.37
N GLU A 87 4.31 -11.19 4.27
CA GLU A 87 3.17 -10.65 5.03
C GLU A 87 2.21 -9.88 4.12
N GLU A 88 2.74 -9.08 3.19
CA GLU A 88 1.94 -8.37 2.19
C GLU A 88 1.28 -9.34 1.19
N THR A 89 1.97 -10.42 0.84
CA THR A 89 1.43 -11.47 -0.04
C THR A 89 0.27 -12.18 0.63
N GLU A 90 0.43 -12.55 1.91
CA GLU A 90 -0.63 -13.19 2.69
C GLU A 90 -1.87 -12.29 2.77
N LEU A 91 -1.68 -11.01 3.11
CA LEU A 91 -2.78 -10.05 3.17
C LEU A 91 -3.45 -9.87 1.79
N TYR A 92 -2.67 -9.73 0.73
CA TYR A 92 -3.19 -9.64 -0.63
C TYR A 92 -4.00 -10.88 -1.03
N ASP A 93 -3.52 -12.08 -0.72
CA ASP A 93 -4.23 -13.33 -0.99
C ASP A 93 -5.54 -13.42 -0.19
N GLN A 94 -5.54 -12.99 1.08
CA GLN A 94 -6.74 -12.96 1.91
C GLN A 94 -7.80 -11.98 1.38
N LEU A 95 -7.39 -10.80 0.90
CA LEU A 95 -8.27 -9.84 0.22
C LEU A 95 -8.87 -10.45 -1.07
N GLN A 96 -8.04 -11.05 -1.92
CA GLN A 96 -8.49 -11.67 -3.16
C GLN A 96 -9.51 -12.80 -2.96
N ASN A 97 -9.38 -13.54 -1.87
CA ASN A 97 -10.24 -14.66 -1.52
C ASN A 97 -11.43 -14.24 -0.64
N ASN A 98 -11.67 -12.94 -0.46
CA ASN A 98 -12.79 -12.41 0.32
C ASN A 98 -12.83 -12.95 1.76
N HIS A 99 -11.68 -13.12 2.39
CA HIS A 99 -11.57 -13.81 3.68
C HIS A 99 -12.42 -13.17 4.80
N TRP A 100 -12.50 -11.84 4.83
CA TRP A 100 -13.26 -11.09 5.84
C TRP A 100 -14.57 -10.49 5.33
N GLY A 101 -14.81 -10.52 4.01
CA GLY A 101 -15.96 -9.88 3.38
C GLY A 101 -15.80 -9.79 1.87
N GLU A 102 -16.90 -9.55 1.17
CA GLU A 102 -16.89 -9.44 -0.28
C GLU A 102 -16.25 -8.13 -0.74
N ASN A 103 -15.12 -8.25 -1.42
CA ASN A 103 -14.33 -7.19 -2.01
C ASN A 103 -14.09 -6.00 -1.07
N ILE A 104 -13.64 -6.27 0.14
CA ILE A 104 -13.35 -5.21 1.10
C ILE A 104 -12.14 -4.38 0.67
N ARG A 105 -12.16 -3.09 0.99
CA ARG A 105 -10.97 -2.21 0.92
C ARG A 105 -10.92 -1.25 2.06
N LEU A 106 -9.73 -0.95 2.56
CA LEU A 106 -9.52 0.19 3.43
C LEU A 106 -8.83 1.30 2.64
N GLU A 107 -9.55 2.41 2.42
CA GLU A 107 -8.95 3.61 1.84
C GLU A 107 -7.92 4.19 2.80
N GLN A 108 -6.75 4.55 2.30
CA GLN A 108 -5.70 5.24 3.05
C GLN A 108 -6.25 6.42 3.86
N GLU A 109 -7.14 7.21 3.26
CA GLU A 109 -7.75 8.40 3.88
C GLU A 109 -8.75 8.10 5.01
N ARG A 110 -9.12 6.84 5.20
CA ARG A 110 -10.00 6.39 6.29
C ARG A 110 -9.25 5.89 7.51
N VAL A 111 -7.93 5.72 7.44
CA VAL A 111 -7.14 5.41 8.64
C VAL A 111 -7.24 6.60 9.60
N GLU A 112 -7.55 6.32 10.86
CA GLU A 112 -7.75 7.36 11.85
C GLU A 112 -6.49 8.20 12.03
N PHE A 113 -6.66 9.52 12.14
CA PHE A 113 -5.52 10.43 12.31
C PHE A 113 -4.68 10.09 13.54
N LYS A 114 -5.32 9.66 14.63
CA LYS A 114 -4.61 9.23 15.85
C LYS A 114 -3.71 8.03 15.58
N PHE A 115 -4.23 6.99 14.91
CA PHE A 115 -3.48 5.79 14.54
C PHE A 115 -2.26 6.16 13.69
N LEU A 116 -2.47 6.99 12.66
CA LEU A 116 -1.40 7.53 11.83
C LEU A 116 -0.33 8.25 12.66
N THR A 117 -0.73 9.16 13.56
CA THR A 117 0.23 9.94 14.34
C THR A 117 1.01 9.09 15.34
N ASP A 118 0.38 8.06 15.91
CA ASP A 118 1.02 7.16 16.86
C ASP A 118 2.13 6.36 16.14
N VAL A 119 1.83 5.77 14.96
CA VAL A 119 2.83 5.03 14.17
C VAL A 119 3.93 5.96 13.62
N LEU A 120 3.61 7.19 13.21
CA LEU A 120 4.61 8.17 12.74
C LEU A 120 5.63 8.55 13.83
N GLN A 121 5.26 8.52 15.10
CA GLN A 121 6.17 8.84 16.21
C GLN A 121 7.22 7.73 16.45
N GLU A 122 7.00 6.53 15.95
CA GLU A 122 7.87 5.37 16.13
C GLU A 122 8.87 5.14 14.97
N LEU A 123 8.79 5.97 13.92
CA LEU A 123 9.58 5.85 12.67
C LEU A 123 10.95 6.54 12.68
#